data_AF-A0A9W6J044-F1
#
_entry.id   AF-A0A9W6J044-F1
#
_cell.length_a   1.000
_cell.length_b   1.000
_cell.length_c   1.000
_cell.angle_alpha   90.00
_cell.angle_beta   90.00
_cell.angle_gamma   90.00
#
_symmetry.space_group_name_H-M   'P 1'
#
loop_
_entity.id
_entity.type
_entity.pdbx_description
1 polymer ?
#
loop_
_entity_poly.entity_id
_entity_poly.type
_entity_poly.pdbx_seq_one_letter_code
_entity_poly.pdbx_strand_id
1 'polypeptide(L)' 'MQAIYLTLQKIGHEIYMSEHHASGELAWSTVVAGYGFPVPRNDRDILVGDDKRFDG' A
#
# COMPACT_ATOMS: atom_id res chain seq x y z
N MET A 1 -12.35 -3.24 17.22
CA MET A 1 -11.11 -3.38 16.40
C MET A 1 -11.34 -3.30 14.90
N GLN A 2 -12.53 -3.63 14.36
CA GLN A 2 -12.77 -3.58 12.90
C GLN A 2 -12.57 -2.19 12.27
N ALA A 3 -13.00 -1.12 12.95
CA ALA A 3 -12.85 0.24 12.43
C ALA A 3 -11.38 0.64 12.19
N ILE A 4 -10.47 0.27 13.09
CA ILE A 4 -9.04 0.58 12.95
C ILE A 4 -8.47 -0.14 11.72
N TYR A 5 -8.79 -1.42 11.55
CA TYR A 5 -8.34 -2.19 10.40
C TYR A 5 -8.85 -1.60 9.07
N LEU A 6 -10.12 -1.21 9.02
CA LEU A 6 -10.70 -0.54 7.85
C LEU A 6 -10.03 0.82 7.57
N THR A 7 -9.71 1.60 8.61
CA THR A 7 -8.97 2.84 8.44
C THR A 7 -7.57 2.60 7.88
N LEU A 8 -6.85 1.58 8.36
CA LEU A 8 -5.55 1.20 7.81
C LEU A 8 -5.64 0.77 6.35
N GLN A 9 -6.68 0.02 5.99
CA GLN A 9 -6.95 -0.34 4.59
C GLN A 9 -7.24 0.87 3.71
N LYS A 10 -7.99 1.84 4.23
CA LYS A 10 -8.25 3.10 3.51
C LYS A 10 -6.96 3.90 3.29
N ILE A 11 -6.10 3.99 4.30
CA ILE A 11 -4.80 4.66 4.18
C ILE A 11 -3.94 3.96 3.13
N GLY A 12 -3.84 2.61 3.19
CA GLY A 12 -3.11 1.84 2.19
C GLY A 12 -3.62 2.11 0.77
N HIS A 13 -4.94 2.05 0.56
CA HIS A 13 -5.57 2.35 -0.72
C HIS A 13 -5.23 3.76 -1.22
N GLU A 14 -5.38 4.79 -0.39
CA GLU A 14 -5.10 6.18 -0.78
C GLU A 14 -3.63 6.41 -1.14
N ILE A 15 -2.70 5.79 -0.41
CA ILE A 15 -1.26 5.90 -0.70
C ILE A 15 -0.95 5.22 -2.04
N TYR A 16 -1.33 3.96 -2.19
CA TYR A 16 -1.00 3.16 -3.37
C TYR A 16 -1.70 3.63 -4.65
N MET A 17 -2.90 4.21 -4.56
CA MET A 17 -3.61 4.76 -5.73
C MET A 17 -3.26 6.22 -6.03
N SER A 18 -2.43 6.87 -5.18
CA SER A 18 -2.07 8.27 -5.38
C SER A 18 -1.22 8.48 -6.64
N GLU A 19 -1.38 9.64 -7.28
CA GLU A 19 -0.52 10.05 -8.39
C GLU A 19 0.96 10.12 -7.98
N HIS A 20 1.25 10.42 -6.71
CA HIS A 20 2.61 10.46 -6.18
C HIS A 20 3.26 9.07 -6.09
N HIS A 21 2.48 8.03 -5.77
CA HIS A 21 2.96 6.65 -5.90
C HIS A 21 3.20 6.30 -7.38
N ALA A 22 2.22 6.62 -8.24
CA ALA A 22 2.30 6.31 -9.67
C ALA A 22 3.47 7.02 -10.38
N SER A 23 3.82 8.25 -9.97
CA SER A 23 4.95 9.01 -10.49
C SER A 23 6.31 8.58 -9.91
N GLY A 24 6.30 7.75 -8.86
CA GLY A 24 7.50 7.34 -8.12
C GLY A 24 8.06 8.43 -7.18
N GLU A 25 7.35 9.55 -7.00
CA GLU A 25 7.72 10.63 -6.09
C GLU A 25 7.52 10.26 -4.61
N LEU A 26 6.56 9.39 -4.34
CA LEU A 26 6.29 8.85 -3.01
C LEU A 26 6.86 7.44 -2.92
N ALA A 27 7.89 7.26 -2.11
CA ALA A 27 8.41 5.94 -1.75
C ALA A 27 9.05 6.02 -0.38
N TRP A 28 9.09 4.90 0.35
CA TRP A 28 10.00 4.81 1.48
C TRP A 28 11.44 4.89 1.01
N SER A 29 12.36 5.20 1.93
CA SER A 29 13.80 5.31 1.67
C SER A 29 14.37 4.07 0.97
N THR A 30 13.70 2.93 1.10
CA THR A 30 13.89 1.75 0.27
C THR A 30 12.62 1.48 -0.53
N VAL A 31 12.68 1.70 -1.84
CA VAL A 31 11.58 1.40 -2.80
C VAL A 31 11.19 -0.09 -2.76
N VAL A 32 12.09 -0.93 -2.26
CA VAL A 32 11.94 -2.39 -2.19
C VAL A 32 10.92 -2.83 -1.13
N ALA A 33 10.53 -1.99 -0.17
CA ALA A 33 9.72 -2.43 0.97
C ALA A 33 8.19 -2.37 0.72
N GLY A 34 7.69 -1.49 -0.16
CA GLY A 34 6.25 -1.14 -0.17
C GLY A 34 5.95 -0.01 0.83
N TYR A 35 4.75 0.05 1.39
CA TYR A 35 4.36 1.05 2.41
C TYR A 35 4.03 0.48 3.78
N GLY A 36 3.84 -0.83 3.92
CA GLY A 36 3.49 -1.52 5.17
C GLY A 36 2.04 -1.35 5.62
N PHE A 37 1.15 -0.92 4.71
CA PHE A 37 -0.28 -0.78 4.99
C PHE A 37 -1.06 -1.92 4.35
N PRO A 38 -2.00 -2.55 5.09
CA PRO A 38 -2.87 -3.54 4.48
C PRO A 38 -3.74 -2.86 3.42
N VAL A 39 -4.11 -3.59 2.38
CA VAL A 39 -5.09 -3.15 1.38
C VAL A 39 -6.23 -4.16 1.27
N PRO A 40 -7.41 -3.76 0.78
CA PRO A 40 -8.44 -4.71 0.37
C PRO A 40 -7.89 -5.76 -0.59
N ARG A 41 -8.44 -6.98 -0.56
CA ARG A 41 -7.96 -8.09 -1.42
C ARG A 41 -7.92 -7.73 -2.91
N ASN A 42 -8.87 -6.90 -3.34
CA ASN A 42 -9.03 -6.50 -4.73
C ASN A 42 -7.97 -5.49 -5.19
N ASP A 43 -7.28 -4.86 -4.23
CA ASP A 43 -6.27 -3.82 -4.46
C ASP A 43 -4.86 -4.39 -4.28
N ARG A 44 -4.69 -5.70 -4.13
CA ARG A 44 -3.35 -6.31 -3.88
C ARG A 44 -2.44 -6.29 -5.10
N ASP A 45 -3.01 -6.14 -6.29
CA ASP A 45 -2.30 -6.05 -7.55
C ASP A 45 -1.43 -4.80 -7.67
N ILE A 46 -1.84 -3.70 -7.02
CA ILE A 46 -1.11 -2.42 -6.99
C ILE A 46 0.06 -2.41 -5.98
N LEU A 47 0.16 -3.43 -5.11
CA LEU A 47 1.26 -3.50 -4.15
C LEU A 47 2.61 -3.60 -4.88
N VAL A 48 3.64 -3.04 -4.25
CA VAL A 48 5.03 -3.08 -4.73
C VAL A 48 5.94 -3.61 -3.64
N GLY A 49 7.16 -4.05 -4.03
CA GLY A 49 8.18 -4.45 -3.07
C GLY A 49 7.78 -5.64 -2.19
N ASP A 50 8.19 -5.59 -0.93
CA ASP A 50 7.91 -6.62 0.07
C ASP A 50 6.42 -6.75 0.37
N ASP A 51 5.66 -5.66 0.38
CA ASP A 51 4.19 -5.72 0.51
C ASP A 51 3.57 -6.61 -0.58
N LYS A 52 4.02 -6.49 -1.84
CA LYS A 52 3.55 -7.38 -2.91
C LYS A 52 3.97 -8.84 -2.69
N ARG A 53 5.16 -9.05 -2.13
CA ARG A 53 5.74 -10.39 -1.93
C ARG A 53 5.04 -11.16 -0.81
N PHE A 54 4.65 -10.48 0.26
CA PHE A 54 4.10 -11.10 1.46
C PHE A 54 2.57 -10.97 1.57
N ASP A 55 2.00 -9.90 1.01
CA ASP A 55 0.56 -9.60 1.11
C ASP A 55 -0.19 -9.68 -0.23
N GLY A 56 0.53 -9.81 -1.36
CA GLY A 56 -0.02 -9.94 -2.72
C GLY A 56 -0.82 -11.21 -2.99
#